data_AF-A0A0Q5ZB03-F1
#
_entry.id   AF-A0A0Q5ZB03-F1
#
_cell.length_a   1.000
_cell.length_b   1.000
_cell.length_c   1.000
_cell.angle_alpha   90.00
_cell.angle_beta   90.00
_cell.angle_gamma   90.00
#
_symmetry.space_group_name_H-M   'P 1'
#
loop_
_entity.id
_entity.type
_entity.pdbx_description
1 polymer ?
#
loop_
_entity_poly.entity_id
_entity_poly.type
_entity_poly.pdbx_seq_one_letter_code
_entity_poly.pdbx_strand_id
1 'polypeptide(L)'
;MKLSTVFFIASILLLSFIWGFTIFSYSNLPEIVPTHFAVNGTINGENHKNTIWFLPAIGTFIFLLLAGIPRNPESPMLNVPQSYRNKEKLKVFAYSILFVILLLLADTVLEGILIAQGELTEMSNAVFFLLVSLFLTVGFHIFKMIKEERRETLNLKN
;
A
#
# COMPACT_ATOMS: atom_id res chain seq x y z
N MET A 1 19.29 -9.41 -7.67
CA MET A 1 18.33 -8.31 -7.94
C MET A 1 18.37 -7.34 -6.76
N LYS A 2 18.29 -6.01 -6.96
CA LYS A 2 18.24 -5.07 -5.82
C LYS A 2 16.92 -5.23 -5.06
N LEU A 3 16.93 -5.06 -3.74
CA LEU A 3 15.73 -5.17 -2.91
C LEU A 3 14.61 -4.20 -3.36
N SER A 4 14.98 -2.98 -3.74
CA SER A 4 14.06 -1.99 -4.33
C SER A 4 13.35 -2.52 -5.58
N THR A 5 14.07 -3.22 -6.46
CA THR A 5 13.50 -3.82 -7.68
C THR A 5 12.50 -4.93 -7.35
N VAL A 6 12.77 -5.75 -6.32
CA VAL A 6 11.84 -6.79 -5.87
C VAL A 6 10.52 -6.18 -5.42
N PHE A 7 10.57 -5.19 -4.51
CA PHE A 7 9.36 -4.51 -4.03
C PHE A 7 8.58 -3.85 -5.17
N PHE A 8 9.27 -3.22 -6.11
CA PHE A 8 8.63 -2.55 -7.23
C PHE A 8 7.92 -3.53 -8.18
N ILE A 9 8.58 -4.63 -8.55
CA ILE A 9 7.97 -5.67 -9.40
C ILE A 9 6.77 -6.29 -8.68
N ALA A 10 6.92 -6.63 -7.40
CA ALA A 10 5.81 -7.16 -6.60
C ALA A 10 4.63 -6.19 -6.53
N SER A 11 4.90 -4.89 -6.39
CA SER A 11 3.88 -3.84 -6.41
C SER A 11 3.14 -3.78 -7.76
N ILE A 12 3.85 -3.91 -8.89
CA ILE A 12 3.22 -3.96 -10.22
C ILE A 12 2.32 -5.20 -10.33
N LEU A 13 2.79 -6.36 -9.89
CA LEU A 13 2.02 -7.59 -9.92
C LEU A 13 0.75 -7.49 -9.06
N LEU A 14 0.86 -6.91 -7.85
CA LEU A 14 -0.29 -6.68 -6.97
C LEU A 14 -1.28 -5.70 -7.56
N LEU A 15 -0.84 -4.59 -8.15
CA LEU A 15 -1.74 -3.63 -8.78
C LEU A 15 -2.45 -4.26 -9.99
N SER A 16 -1.74 -5.04 -10.80
CA SER A 16 -2.33 -5.81 -11.90
C SER A 16 -3.34 -6.84 -11.40
N PHE A 17 -3.04 -7.51 -10.28
CA PHE A 17 -3.98 -8.43 -9.64
C PHE A 17 -5.25 -7.70 -9.16
N ILE A 18 -5.12 -6.57 -8.46
CA ILE A 18 -6.25 -5.76 -7.97
C ILE A 18 -7.17 -5.39 -9.14
N TRP A 19 -6.63 -4.84 -10.22
CA TRP A 19 -7.41 -4.49 -11.41
C TRP A 19 -8.00 -5.72 -12.09
N GLY A 20 -7.18 -6.73 -12.36
CA GLY A 20 -7.61 -7.94 -13.06
C GLY A 20 -8.72 -8.67 -12.33
N PHE A 21 -8.58 -8.84 -11.01
CA PHE A 21 -9.58 -9.49 -10.18
C PHE A 21 -10.88 -8.68 -10.08
N THR A 22 -10.78 -7.35 -9.92
CA THR A 22 -11.97 -6.49 -9.89
C THR A 22 -12.72 -6.55 -11.23
N ILE A 23 -12.02 -6.43 -12.35
CA ILE A 23 -12.62 -6.49 -13.70
C ILE A 23 -13.28 -7.84 -13.93
N PHE A 24 -12.59 -8.93 -13.62
CA PHE A 24 -13.08 -10.29 -13.85
C PHE A 24 -14.34 -10.60 -13.02
N SER A 25 -14.37 -10.13 -11.77
CA SER A 25 -15.47 -10.45 -10.86
C SER A 25 -16.70 -9.53 -11.03
N TYR A 26 -16.52 -8.33 -11.58
CA TYR A 26 -17.55 -7.28 -11.60
C TYR A 26 -18.91 -7.72 -12.18
N SER A 27 -18.92 -8.48 -13.28
CA SER A 27 -20.16 -8.89 -13.95
C SER A 27 -21.03 -9.81 -13.11
N ASN A 28 -20.42 -10.56 -12.18
CA ASN A 28 -21.09 -11.56 -11.36
C ASN A 28 -21.47 -11.02 -9.97
N LEU A 29 -21.18 -9.75 -9.69
CA LEU A 29 -21.51 -9.15 -8.40
C LEU A 29 -23.00 -8.79 -8.33
N PRO A 30 -23.63 -9.00 -7.16
CA PRO A 30 -24.96 -8.46 -6.89
C PRO A 30 -24.96 -6.93 -6.97
N GLU A 31 -26.13 -6.32 -7.18
CA GLU A 31 -26.23 -4.85 -7.24
C GLU A 31 -25.77 -4.17 -5.96
N ILE A 32 -25.93 -4.82 -4.80
CA ILE A 32 -25.47 -4.33 -3.49
C ILE A 32 -24.31 -5.18 -3.00
N VAL A 33 -23.22 -4.53 -2.60
CA VAL A 33 -21.98 -5.16 -2.11
C VAL A 33 -21.56 -4.53 -0.77
N PRO A 34 -20.85 -5.29 0.09
CA PRO A 34 -20.25 -4.73 1.29
C PRO A 34 -19.19 -3.67 0.94
N THR A 35 -19.16 -2.59 1.73
CA THR A 35 -18.19 -1.49 1.58
C THR A 35 -17.53 -1.10 2.89
N HIS A 36 -18.14 -1.46 4.03
CA HIS A 36 -17.56 -1.27 5.35
C HIS A 36 -17.76 -2.53 6.21
N PHE A 37 -16.74 -2.79 7.03
CA PHE A 37 -16.71 -3.90 7.97
C PHE A 37 -16.44 -3.36 9.36
N ALA A 38 -17.13 -3.94 10.34
CA ALA A 38 -16.86 -3.70 11.75
C ALA A 38 -15.53 -4.34 12.17
N VAL A 39 -15.04 -4.00 13.38
CA VAL A 39 -13.75 -4.51 13.90
C VAL A 39 -13.71 -6.03 13.99
N ASN A 40 -14.86 -6.67 14.22
CA ASN A 40 -15.02 -8.13 14.25
C ASN A 40 -15.19 -8.75 12.85
N GLY A 41 -15.02 -7.98 11.76
CA GLY A 41 -15.11 -8.49 10.39
C GLY A 41 -16.52 -8.54 9.79
N THR A 42 -17.58 -8.30 10.58
CA THR A 42 -18.96 -8.36 10.06
C THR A 42 -19.29 -7.14 9.21
N ILE A 43 -20.10 -7.33 8.17
CA ILE A 43 -20.59 -6.24 7.31
C ILE A 43 -21.38 -5.24 8.16
N ASN A 44 -21.03 -3.96 8.08
CA ASN A 44 -21.77 -2.88 8.72
C ASN A 44 -22.06 -1.68 7.80
N GLY A 45 -21.71 -1.80 6.52
CA GLY A 45 -22.09 -0.86 5.47
C GLY A 45 -22.02 -1.48 4.10
N GLU A 46 -23.01 -1.16 3.27
CA GLU A 46 -23.19 -1.72 1.92
C GLU A 46 -23.50 -0.59 0.94
N ASN A 47 -23.20 -0.80 -0.35
CA ASN A 47 -23.47 0.18 -1.39
C ASN A 47 -23.62 -0.50 -2.76
N HIS A 48 -23.92 0.28 -3.80
CA HIS A 48 -23.98 -0.20 -5.17
C HIS A 48 -22.63 -0.77 -5.63
N LYS A 49 -22.61 -1.89 -6.36
CA LYS A 49 -21.38 -2.57 -6.84
C LYS A 49 -20.37 -1.70 -7.60
N ASN A 50 -20.81 -0.55 -8.11
CA ASN A 50 -19.92 0.43 -8.75
C ASN A 50 -18.85 0.98 -7.79
N THR A 51 -19.07 0.91 -6.47
CA THR A 51 -18.10 1.38 -5.48
C THR A 51 -16.82 0.55 -5.47
N ILE A 52 -16.83 -0.70 -5.95
CA ILE A 52 -15.63 -1.56 -5.93
C ILE A 52 -14.48 -0.97 -6.78
N TRP A 53 -14.81 -0.16 -7.79
CA TRP A 53 -13.82 0.51 -8.65
C TRP A 53 -12.99 1.55 -7.92
N PHE A 54 -13.45 2.00 -6.75
CA PHE A 54 -12.74 2.99 -5.95
C PHE A 54 -11.40 2.47 -5.44
N LEU A 55 -11.33 1.20 -4.98
CA LEU A 55 -10.09 0.64 -4.43
C LEU A 55 -8.97 0.47 -5.49
N PRO A 56 -9.22 -0.06 -6.71
CA PRO A 56 -8.24 -0.04 -7.79
C PRO A 56 -7.79 1.37 -8.19
N ALA A 57 -8.72 2.34 -8.22
CA ALA A 57 -8.41 3.72 -8.57
C ALA A 57 -7.47 4.37 -7.54
N ILE A 58 -7.76 4.23 -6.24
CA ILE A 58 -6.90 4.77 -5.20
C ILE A 58 -5.56 4.03 -5.13
N GLY A 59 -5.55 2.71 -5.36
CA GLY A 59 -4.32 1.92 -5.48
C GLY A 59 -3.43 2.42 -6.61
N THR A 60 -4.01 2.76 -7.76
CA THR A 60 -3.30 3.36 -8.91
C THR A 60 -2.74 4.73 -8.57
N PHE A 61 -3.54 5.58 -7.93
CA PHE A 61 -3.11 6.91 -7.51
C PHE A 61 -1.91 6.84 -6.54
N ILE A 62 -2.00 5.99 -5.51
CA ILE A 62 -0.91 5.78 -4.54
C ILE A 62 0.33 5.20 -5.23
N PHE A 63 0.15 4.24 -6.15
CA PHE A 63 1.25 3.69 -6.94
C PHE A 63 1.99 4.79 -7.69
N LEU A 64 1.29 5.68 -8.40
CA LEU A 64 1.92 6.76 -9.16
C LEU A 64 2.66 7.74 -8.25
N LEU A 65 2.09 8.10 -7.10
CA LEU A 65 2.73 8.96 -6.12
C LEU A 65 4.03 8.35 -5.58
N LEU A 66 3.97 7.14 -5.03
CA LEU A 66 5.12 6.49 -4.40
C LEU A 66 6.17 6.02 -5.42
N ALA A 67 5.75 5.57 -6.61
CA ALA A 67 6.65 5.26 -7.72
C ALA A 67 7.42 6.50 -8.21
N GLY A 68 6.82 7.68 -8.07
CA GLY A 68 7.38 8.97 -8.46
C GLY A 68 8.45 9.53 -7.52
N ILE A 69 8.36 9.26 -6.21
CA ILE A 69 9.28 9.81 -5.19
C ILE A 69 10.77 9.70 -5.58
N PRO A 70 11.29 8.53 -5.98
CA PRO A 70 12.73 8.38 -6.24
C PRO A 70 13.20 9.00 -7.56
N ARG A 71 12.28 9.55 -8.38
CA ARG A 71 12.62 10.18 -9.67
C ARG A 71 13.29 11.54 -9.49
N ASN A 72 12.93 12.28 -8.45
CA ASN A 72 13.54 13.57 -8.11
C ASN A 72 13.93 13.63 -6.62
N PRO A 73 15.07 13.02 -6.23
CA PRO A 73 15.55 13.05 -4.84
C PRO A 73 15.76 14.45 -4.27
N GLU A 74 16.02 15.44 -5.12
CA GLU A 74 16.28 16.83 -4.72
C GLU A 74 15.01 17.68 -4.61
N SER A 75 13.83 17.10 -4.86
CA SER A 75 12.57 17.84 -4.84
C SER A 75 12.39 18.59 -3.50
N PRO A 76 12.05 19.90 -3.53
CA PRO A 76 11.79 20.66 -2.31
C PRO A 76 10.55 20.17 -1.56
N MET A 77 9.66 19.41 -2.21
CA MET A 77 8.46 18.84 -1.60
C MET A 77 8.73 17.55 -0.79
N LEU A 78 9.95 17.00 -0.84
CA LEU A 78 10.29 15.81 -0.07
C LEU A 78 10.61 16.15 1.39
N ASN A 79 9.71 15.79 2.30
CA ASN A 79 9.93 15.95 3.74
C ASN A 79 10.75 14.79 4.33
N VAL A 80 11.99 14.62 3.85
CA VAL A 80 12.98 13.69 4.38
C VAL A 80 14.33 14.40 4.53
N PRO A 81 15.19 14.01 5.50
CA PRO A 81 16.50 14.62 5.69
C PRO A 81 17.36 14.55 4.42
N GLN A 82 18.17 15.59 4.19
CA GLN A 82 19.10 15.64 3.05
C GLN A 82 20.03 14.42 3.02
N SER A 83 20.50 13.99 4.20
CA SER A 83 21.28 12.77 4.44
C SER A 83 20.68 11.49 3.83
N TYR A 84 19.35 11.47 3.68
CA TYR A 84 18.57 10.34 3.22
C TYR A 84 18.11 10.47 1.76
N ARG A 85 18.31 11.63 1.11
CA ARG A 85 17.91 11.91 -0.29
C ARG A 85 18.79 11.21 -1.33
N ASN A 86 19.20 9.98 -1.04
CA ASN A 86 19.83 9.09 -2.00
C ASN A 86 18.77 8.32 -2.79
N LYS A 87 18.91 8.27 -4.12
CA LYS A 87 17.97 7.59 -5.03
C LYS A 87 17.62 6.16 -4.63
N GLU A 88 18.60 5.35 -4.24
CA GLU A 88 18.31 3.95 -3.86
C GLU A 88 17.64 3.84 -2.49
N LYS A 89 18.00 4.70 -1.52
CA LYS A 89 17.30 4.76 -0.22
C LYS A 89 15.84 5.16 -0.39
N LEU A 90 15.59 6.19 -1.20
CA LEU A 90 14.22 6.63 -1.53
C LEU A 90 13.43 5.54 -2.24
N LYS A 91 14.04 4.76 -3.13
CA LYS A 91 13.38 3.59 -3.73
C LYS A 91 13.00 2.54 -2.69
N VAL A 92 13.91 2.16 -1.80
CA VAL A 92 13.61 1.16 -0.77
C VAL A 92 12.51 1.68 0.16
N PHE A 93 12.57 2.94 0.58
CA PHE A 93 11.53 3.61 1.37
C PHE A 93 10.17 3.59 0.69
N ALA A 94 10.08 4.18 -0.51
CA ALA A 94 8.80 4.34 -1.19
C ALA A 94 8.22 3.00 -1.66
N TYR A 95 9.05 2.10 -2.19
CA TYR A 95 8.56 0.84 -2.77
C TYR A 95 8.20 -0.20 -1.71
N SER A 96 8.85 -0.21 -0.53
CA SER A 96 8.42 -1.11 0.54
C SER A 96 7.07 -0.67 1.13
N ILE A 97 6.85 0.64 1.31
CA ILE A 97 5.56 1.17 1.77
C ILE A 97 4.48 0.89 0.74
N LEU A 98 4.76 1.17 -0.55
CA LEU A 98 3.85 0.89 -1.65
C LEU A 98 3.44 -0.59 -1.68
N PHE A 99 4.41 -1.50 -1.54
CA PHE A 99 4.15 -2.93 -1.53
C PHE A 99 3.17 -3.34 -0.42
N VAL A 100 3.36 -2.86 0.82
CA VAL A 100 2.47 -3.20 1.94
C VAL A 100 1.08 -2.57 1.76
N ILE A 101 0.99 -1.34 1.24
CA ILE A 101 -0.31 -0.73 0.93
C ILE A 101 -1.05 -1.54 -0.14
N LEU A 102 -0.37 -1.96 -1.21
CA LEU A 102 -1.01 -2.76 -2.25
C LEU A 102 -1.37 -4.16 -1.80
N LEU A 103 -0.62 -4.76 -0.87
CA LEU A 103 -1.05 -6.00 -0.21
C LEU A 103 -2.35 -5.80 0.57
N LEU A 104 -2.44 -4.73 1.36
CA LEU A 104 -3.65 -4.39 2.11
C LEU A 104 -4.85 -4.18 1.17
N LEU A 105 -4.65 -3.43 0.08
CA LEU A 105 -5.71 -3.21 -0.91
C LEU A 105 -6.09 -4.49 -1.65
N ALA A 106 -5.12 -5.34 -2.00
CA ALA A 106 -5.38 -6.61 -2.66
C ALA A 106 -6.19 -7.56 -1.77
N ASP A 107 -5.83 -7.65 -0.50
CA ASP A 107 -6.56 -8.42 0.53
C ASP A 107 -8.00 -7.92 0.69
N THR A 108 -8.17 -6.60 0.87
CA THR A 108 -9.50 -5.98 1.02
C THR A 108 -10.37 -6.18 -0.23
N VAL A 109 -9.80 -6.06 -1.42
CA VAL A 109 -10.53 -6.30 -2.69
C VAL A 109 -10.90 -7.77 -2.85
N LEU A 110 -9.97 -8.67 -2.54
CA LEU A 110 -10.19 -10.11 -2.62
C LEU A 110 -11.33 -10.54 -1.70
N GLU A 111 -11.20 -10.25 -0.41
CA GLU A 111 -12.20 -10.65 0.57
C GLU A 111 -13.54 -9.92 0.35
N GLY A 112 -13.52 -8.62 0.06
CA GLY A 112 -14.75 -7.87 -0.19
C GLY A 112 -15.57 -8.45 -1.34
N ILE A 113 -14.92 -8.88 -2.42
CA ILE A 113 -15.58 -9.54 -3.55
C ILE A 113 -16.06 -10.95 -3.18
N LEU A 114 -15.26 -11.74 -2.47
CA LEU A 114 -15.67 -13.09 -2.04
C LEU A 114 -16.86 -13.04 -1.08
N ILE A 115 -16.91 -12.06 -0.18
CA ILE A 115 -18.05 -11.82 0.69
C ILE A 115 -19.27 -11.39 -0.13
N ALA A 116 -19.09 -10.49 -1.10
CA ALA A 116 -20.17 -10.08 -2.01
C ALA A 116 -20.74 -11.25 -2.83
N GLN A 117 -19.92 -12.26 -3.12
CA GLN A 117 -20.31 -13.49 -3.82
C GLN A 117 -20.91 -14.56 -2.90
N GLY A 118 -20.87 -14.36 -1.57
CA GLY A 118 -21.34 -15.33 -0.58
C GLY A 118 -20.37 -16.48 -0.30
N GLU A 119 -19.13 -16.39 -0.80
CA GLU A 119 -18.06 -17.40 -0.55
C GLU A 119 -17.44 -17.23 0.84
N LEU A 120 -17.47 -16.01 1.38
CA LEU A 120 -17.05 -15.68 2.74
C LEU A 120 -18.18 -14.96 3.48
N THR A 121 -18.21 -15.13 4.81
CA THR A 121 -19.23 -14.50 5.67
C THR A 121 -18.74 -13.22 6.33
N GLU A 122 -17.44 -13.10 6.58
CA GLU A 122 -16.81 -12.02 7.33
C GLU A 122 -15.41 -11.74 6.81
N MET A 123 -14.95 -10.50 7.05
CA MET A 123 -13.59 -10.10 6.73
C MET A 123 -12.61 -10.66 7.76
N SER A 124 -11.51 -11.21 7.29
CA SER A 124 -10.50 -11.84 8.14
C SER A 124 -9.67 -10.81 8.91
N ASN A 125 -8.93 -11.31 9.89
CA ASN A 125 -7.98 -10.49 10.65
C ASN A 125 -6.72 -10.11 9.84
N ALA A 126 -6.58 -10.56 8.58
CA ALA A 126 -5.44 -10.23 7.72
C ALA A 126 -5.24 -8.71 7.59
N VAL A 127 -6.35 -7.96 7.48
CA VAL A 127 -6.32 -6.48 7.43
C VAL A 127 -5.55 -5.87 8.59
N PHE A 128 -5.69 -6.40 9.82
CA PHE A 128 -5.03 -5.86 11.00
C PHE A 128 -3.54 -6.16 11.00
N PHE A 129 -3.14 -7.37 10.57
CA PHE A 129 -1.73 -7.72 10.41
C PHE A 129 -1.07 -6.87 9.33
N LEU A 130 -1.77 -6.60 8.22
CA LEU A 130 -1.27 -5.74 7.14
C LEU A 130 -1.18 -4.27 7.57
N LEU A 131 -2.14 -3.77 8.35
CA LEU A 131 -2.07 -2.45 8.97
C LEU A 131 -0.89 -2.31 9.92
N VAL A 132 -0.68 -3.28 10.82
CA VAL A 132 0.48 -3.29 11.73
C VAL A 132 1.79 -3.34 10.93
N SER A 133 1.86 -4.17 9.89
CA SER A 133 3.02 -4.26 8.99
C SER A 133 3.32 -2.92 8.30
N LEU A 134 2.29 -2.18 7.89
CA LEU A 134 2.44 -0.85 7.31
C LEU A 134 3.08 0.11 8.32
N PHE A 135 2.54 0.17 9.55
CA PHE A 135 3.10 1.02 10.60
C PHE A 135 4.53 0.65 10.97
N LEU A 136 4.85 -0.65 11.06
CA LEU A 136 6.21 -1.13 11.31
C LEU A 136 7.17 -0.74 10.19
N THR A 137 6.74 -0.86 8.93
CA THR A 137 7.55 -0.47 7.76
C THR A 137 7.82 1.03 7.75
N VAL A 138 6.80 1.86 8.01
CA VAL A 138 6.95 3.32 8.11
C VAL A 138 7.87 3.69 9.27
N GLY A 139 7.62 3.13 10.46
CA GLY A 139 8.42 3.38 11.67
C GLY A 139 9.88 2.99 11.51
N PHE A 140 10.16 1.85 10.86
CA PHE A 140 11.52 1.41 10.54
C PHE A 140 12.25 2.43 9.67
N HIS A 141 11.60 2.98 8.64
CA HIS A 141 12.20 3.97 7.76
C HIS A 141 12.44 5.31 8.45
N ILE A 142 11.48 5.78 9.26
CA ILE A 142 11.65 6.98 10.09
C ILE A 142 12.86 6.82 11.01
N PHE A 143 12.97 5.68 11.70
CA PHE A 143 14.11 5.38 12.56
C PHE A 143 15.43 5.41 11.79
N LYS A 144 15.48 4.81 10.57
CA LYS A 144 16.67 4.85 9.73
C LYS A 144 17.06 6.27 9.30
N MET A 145 16.08 7.11 8.93
CA MET A 145 16.31 8.50 8.57
C MET A 145 16.94 9.28 9.73
N ILE A 146 16.35 9.19 10.93
CA ILE A 146 16.86 9.86 12.14
C ILE A 146 18.28 9.40 12.48
N LYS A 147 18.54 8.09 12.41
CA LYS A 147 19.86 7.52 12.72
C LYS A 147 20.94 8.02 11.74
N GLU A 148 20.57 8.22 10.48
CA GLU A 148 21.51 8.64 9.44
C GLU A 148 21.85 10.12 9.52
N GLU A 149 20.85 10.98 9.73
CA GLU A 149 21.05 12.41 10.01
C GLU A 149 21.94 12.64 11.24
N ARG A 150 21.74 11.87 12.31
CA ARG A 150 22.61 11.94 13.50
C ARG A 150 24.06 11.57 13.17
N ARG A 151 24.31 10.63 12.25
CA ARG A 151 25.68 10.24 11.88
C ARG A 151 26.37 11.33 11.07
N GLU A 152 25.66 11.92 10.12
CA GLU A 152 26.22 13.01 9.30
C GLU A 152 26.57 14.23 10.15
N THR A 153 25.69 14.62 11.08
CA THR A 153 25.95 15.73 12.01
C THR A 153 27.13 15.49 12.96
N LEU A 154 27.39 14.24 13.35
CA LEU A 154 28.57 13.87 14.14
C LEU A 154 29.86 13.92 13.31
N ASN A 155 29.81 13.44 12.06
CA ASN A 155 30.97 13.46 11.16
C ASN A 155 31.40 14.88 10.76
N LEU A 156 30.47 15.84 10.68
CA LEU A 156 30.78 17.24 10.40
C LEU A 156 31.42 17.98 11.59
N LYS A 157 31.36 17.41 12.80
CA LYS A 157 31.91 18.02 14.03
C LYS A 157 33.31 17.52 14.39
N ASN A 158 33.78 16.46 13.74
CA ASN A 158 35.11 15.84 13.94
C ASN A 158 36.01 16.13 12.74
#